data_AF-A0A973UHQ8-F1
#
_entry.id   AF-A0A973UHQ8-F1
#
_cell.length_a   1.000
_cell.length_b   1.000
_cell.length_c   1.000
_cell.angle_alpha   90.00
_cell.angle_beta   90.00
_cell.angle_gamma   90.00
#
_symmetry.space_group_name_H-M   'P 1'
#
loop_
_entity.id
_entity.type
_entity.pdbx_description
1 polymer ?
#
loop_
_entity_poly.entity_id
_entity_poly.type
_entity_poly.pdbx_seq_one_letter_code
_entity_poly.pdbx_strand_id
1 'polypeptide(L)' 'LIEELHQVREQGFAVDREENTLGLRCFGVAIPYRTPARDAISCSVPVARLTPAHEQMVKDALFDARDRLTLATRRL' A
#
# COMPACT_ATOMS: atom_id res chain seq x y z
N LEU A 1 5.58 -15.59 -4.16
CA LEU A 1 4.13 -15.31 -4.01
C LEU A 1 3.56 -15.70 -2.65
N ILE A 2 3.38 -16.97 -2.27
CA ILE A 2 2.75 -17.30 -0.96
C ILE A 2 3.50 -16.69 0.22
N GLU A 3 4.82 -16.83 0.26
CA GLU A 3 5.69 -16.21 1.26
C GLU A 3 5.52 -14.68 1.32
N GLU A 4 5.50 -14.04 0.16
CA GLU A 4 5.28 -12.60 0.06
C GLU A 4 3.90 -12.18 0.57
N LEU A 5 2.86 -12.97 0.32
CA LEU A 5 1.54 -12.72 0.90
C LEU A 5 1.53 -12.88 2.43
N HIS A 6 2.41 -13.69 3.02
CA HIS A 6 2.58 -13.73 4.48
C HIS A 6 3.26 -12.45 4.97
N GLN A 7 4.36 -12.05 4.33
CA GLN A 7 5.08 -10.82 4.67
C GLN A 7 4.20 -9.58 4.56
N VAL A 8 3.39 -9.48 3.49
CA VAL A 8 2.41 -8.38 3.29
C VAL A 8 1.39 -8.32 4.43
N ARG A 9 0.93 -9.48 4.93
CA ARG A 9 0.00 -9.52 6.08
C ARG A 9 0.68 -9.08 7.38
N GLU A 10 1.94 -9.43 7.59
CA GLU A 10 2.69 -9.05 8.78
C GLU A 10 3.06 -7.56 8.80
N GLN A 11 3.55 -7.02 7.67
CA GLN A 11 3.97 -5.61 7.59
C GLN A 11 2.83 -4.64 7.27
N GLY A 12 1.69 -5.15 6.77
CA GLY A 12 0.49 -4.35 6.48
C GLY A 12 0.51 -3.56 5.16
N PHE A 13 1.51 -3.77 4.30
CA PHE A 13 1.60 -3.17 2.97
C PHE A 13 2.26 -4.12 1.96
N ALA A 14 1.98 -3.90 0.67
CA ALA A 14 2.61 -4.57 -0.46
C ALA A 14 3.53 -3.61 -1.23
N VAL A 15 4.55 -4.18 -1.88
CA VAL A 15 5.48 -3.44 -2.75
C VAL A 15 5.57 -4.16 -4.08
N ASP A 16 5.11 -3.52 -5.14
CA ASP A 16 5.35 -3.95 -6.53
C ASP A 16 6.68 -3.36 -7.00
N ARG A 17 7.65 -4.22 -7.33
CA ARG A 17 8.99 -3.80 -7.76
C ARG A 17 9.14 -3.92 -9.27
N GLU A 18 8.51 -3.00 -9.99
CA GLU A 18 8.50 -2.97 -11.46
C GLU A 18 7.88 -4.24 -12.09
N GLU A 19 7.06 -4.97 -11.34
CA GLU A 19 6.43 -6.22 -11.79
C GLU A 19 5.29 -5.93 -12.76
N ASN A 20 4.53 -4.86 -12.50
CA ASN A 20 3.46 -4.41 -13.40
C ASN A 20 3.97 -3.46 -14.49
N THR A 21 4.89 -2.56 -14.17
CA THR A 21 5.40 -1.56 -15.13
C THR A 21 6.83 -1.20 -14.82
N LEU A 22 7.71 -1.40 -15.80
CA LEU A 22 9.12 -1.01 -15.72
C LEU A 22 9.26 0.49 -15.45
N GLY A 23 10.19 0.84 -14.58
CA GLY A 23 10.43 2.20 -14.10
C GLY A 23 9.46 2.70 -13.03
N LEU A 24 8.49 1.88 -12.59
CA LEU A 24 7.58 2.21 -11.48
C LEU A 24 7.75 1.25 -10.31
N ARG A 25 7.74 1.81 -9.09
CA ARG A 25 7.54 1.04 -7.86
C ARG A 25 6.23 1.48 -7.23
N CYS A 26 5.39 0.53 -6.82
CA CYS A 26 4.12 0.84 -6.19
C CYS A 26 4.08 0.34 -4.75
N PHE A 27 3.48 1.12 -3.86
CA PHE A 27 3.21 0.76 -2.48
C PHE A 27 1.70 0.67 -2.28
N GLY A 28 1.20 -0.43 -1.73
CA GLY A 28 -0.24 -0.66 -1.58
C GLY A 28 -0.63 -1.07 -0.17
N VAL A 29 -1.78 -0.60 0.31
CA VAL A 29 -2.36 -0.98 1.60
C VAL A 29 -3.83 -1.34 1.44
N ALA A 30 -4.27 -2.40 2.11
CA ALA A 30 -5.68 -2.77 2.17
C ALA A 30 -6.43 -1.84 3.12
N ILE A 31 -7.73 -1.59 2.85
CA ILE A 31 -8.61 -0.81 3.73
C ILE A 31 -9.49 -1.78 4.54
N PRO A 32 -9.19 -2.03 5.83
CA PRO A 32 -9.82 -3.09 6.62
C PRO A 32 -11.16 -2.66 7.25
N TYR A 33 -12.14 -2.25 6.43
CA TYR A 33 -13.48 -1.93 6.93
C TYR A 33 -14.47 -3.12 6.87
N ARG A 34 -14.10 -4.19 6.16
CA ARG A 34 -14.79 -5.50 6.14
C ARG A 34 -13.74 -6.61 6.14
N THR A 35 -14.15 -7.82 6.54
CA THR A 35 -13.30 -9.02 6.51
C THR A 35 -13.90 -10.05 5.55
N PRO A 36 -13.20 -10.45 4.47
CA PRO A 36 -11.90 -9.91 4.04
C PRO A 36 -12.01 -8.45 3.53
N ALA A 37 -10.88 -7.73 3.55
CA ALA A 37 -10.82 -6.39 2.98
C ALA A 37 -11.18 -6.44 1.48
N ARG A 38 -12.01 -5.50 1.02
CA ARG A 38 -12.46 -5.44 -0.37
C ARG A 38 -11.77 -4.36 -1.20
N ASP A 39 -11.32 -3.31 -0.53
CA ASP A 39 -10.67 -2.17 -1.18
C ASP A 39 -9.23 -2.04 -0.70
N ALA A 40 -8.44 -1.39 -1.54
CA ALA A 40 -7.06 -1.00 -1.27
C ALA A 40 -6.77 0.34 -1.94
N ILE A 41 -5.77 1.04 -1.45
CA ILE A 41 -5.17 2.19 -2.13
C ILE A 41 -3.70 1.89 -2.41
N SER A 42 -3.18 2.44 -3.50
CA SER A 42 -1.78 2.36 -3.84
C SER A 42 -1.24 3.69 -4.32
N CYS A 43 0.08 3.87 -4.16
CA CYS A 43 0.82 5.00 -4.69
C CYS A 43 1.93 4.47 -5.61
N SER A 44 1.88 4.88 -6.88
CA SER A 44 2.90 4.55 -7.88
C SER A 44 3.92 5.69 -8.00
N VAL A 45 5.20 5.36 -7.88
CA VAL A 45 6.28 6.33 -7.91
C VAL A 45 7.31 5.93 -8.97
N PRO A 46 7.76 6.85 -9.84
CA PRO A 46 8.89 6.58 -10.73
C PRO A 46 10.13 6.20 -9.94
N VAL A 47 10.74 5.06 -10.25
CA VAL A 47 11.95 4.55 -9.58
C VAL A 47 13.08 5.58 -9.61
N ALA A 48 13.21 6.30 -10.73
CA ALA A 48 14.19 7.38 -10.90
C ALA A 48 14.06 8.53 -9.87
N ARG A 49 12.93 8.64 -9.16
CA ARG A 49 12.66 9.67 -8.15
C ARG A 49 12.38 9.11 -6.76
N LEU A 50 12.57 7.79 -6.57
CA LEU A 50 12.28 7.13 -5.31
C LEU A 50 13.53 7.03 -4.44
N THR A 51 13.65 7.94 -3.47
CA THR A 51 14.66 7.86 -2.42
C THR A 51 14.11 7.12 -1.20
N PRO A 52 14.96 6.62 -0.28
CA PRO A 52 14.48 5.98 0.96
C PRO A 52 13.56 6.88 1.80
N ALA A 53 13.86 8.18 1.86
CA ALA A 53 13.02 9.16 2.57
C ALA A 53 11.66 9.35 1.88
N HIS A 54 11.64 9.36 0.55
CA HIS A 54 10.40 9.46 -0.22
C HIS A 54 9.57 8.17 -0.08
N GLU A 55 10.21 7.00 -0.09
CA GLU A 55 9.54 5.73 0.18
C GLU A 55 8.87 5.72 1.56
N GLN A 56 9.56 6.19 2.60
CA GLN A 56 8.97 6.29 3.94
C GLN A 56 7.78 7.26 3.96
N MET A 57 7.92 8.45 3.36
CA MET A 57 6.83 9.43 3.24
C MET A 57 5.59 8.84 2.55
N VAL A 58 5.79 8.06 1.48
CA VAL A 58 4.70 7.39 0.76
C VAL A 58 4.01 6.36 1.65
N LYS A 59 4.77 5.54 2.38
CA LYS A 59 4.20 4.55 3.31
C LYS A 59 3.41 5.22 4.42
N ASP A 60 3.95 6.26 5.03
CA ASP A 60 3.28 7.00 6.11
C ASP A 60 1.97 7.61 5.60
N ALA A 61 1.99 8.26 4.42
CA ALA A 61 0.80 8.83 3.80
C ALA A 61 -0.26 7.78 3.45
N LEU A 62 0.14 6.60 2.98
CA LEU A 62 -0.77 5.50 2.70
C LEU A 62 -1.42 4.96 3.97
N PHE A 63 -0.67 4.83 5.07
CA PHE A 63 -1.22 4.39 6.35
C PHE A 63 -2.19 5.42 6.95
N ASP A 64 -1.85 6.71 6.90
CA ASP A 64 -2.76 7.78 7.31
C ASP A 64 -4.05 7.78 6.49
N ALA A 65 -3.93 7.61 5.17
CA ALA A 65 -5.07 7.55 4.27
C ALA A 65 -5.94 6.31 4.52
N ARG A 66 -5.32 5.14 4.73
CA ARG A 66 -6.02 3.91 5.15
C ARG A 66 -6.84 4.16 6.39
N ASP A 67 -6.25 4.74 7.43
CA ASP A 67 -6.93 4.94 8.71
C ASP A 67 -8.12 5.89 8.60
N ARG A 68 -7.96 6.98 7.84
CA ARG A 68 -9.06 7.91 7.53
C ARG A 68 -10.18 7.24 6.73
N LEU A 69 -9.83 6.46 5.71
CA LEU A 69 -10.80 5.74 4.89
C LEU A 69 -11.54 4.68 5.70
N THR A 70 -10.84 3.91 6.53
CA THR A 70 -11.45 2.92 7.43
C THR A 70 -12.46 3.56 8.38
N LEU A 71 -12.21 4.78 8.88
CA LEU A 71 -13.18 5.50 9.71
C LEU A 71 -14.38 6.01 8.91
N ALA A 72 -14.15 6.52 7.71
CA ALA A 72 -15.21 7.06 6.85
C ALA A 72 -16.17 5.96 6.34
N THR A 73 -15.65 4.78 6.02
CA THR A 73 -16.44 3.67 5.46
C THR A 73 -17.19 2.84 6.50
N ARG A 74 -16.93 3.00 7.80
CA ARG A 74 -17.72 2.38 8.89
C ARG A 74 -19.20 2.78 8.90
N ARG A 75 -19.56 3.85 8.18
CA ARG A 75 -20.94 4.35 8.06
C ARG A 75 -21.68 3.81 6.83
N LEU A 76 -21.04 2.93 6.04
CA LEU A 76 -21.57 2.31 4.81
C LEU A 76 -21.86 0.80 4.99
#